data_AF-A0A328C335-F1
#
_entry.id   AF-A0A328C335-F1
#
_cell.length_a   1.000
_cell.length_b   1.000
_cell.length_c   1.000
_cell.angle_alpha   90.00
_cell.angle_beta   90.00
_cell.angle_gamma   90.00
#
_symmetry.space_group_name_H-M   'P 1'
#
loop_
_entity.id
_entity.type
_entity.pdbx_description
1 polymer ?
#
loop_
_entity_poly.entity_id
_entity_poly.type
_entity_poly.pdbx_seq_one_letter_code
_entity_poly.pdbx_strand_id
1 'polypeptide(L)'
;MGSNAPTPILLALALAGLLSACDKPDAANDSPPITMGGAARDSAPSAAEAAEAPTDPSAPSAPNAGAADGNAPSANPDAPAPARPSGQLPGGTPEQKEALMEAKLAFVQERLVEAEDRFKAIAESEPVSGESVSAAIALGQIYTETGRQQQALTLYTNLRERVAGLPEVLLVLARTLADMNRPEEAIATYEQALEGQPDYIFLLTELAQLHLEQGRKERASELLYTYEQRVHTLANRLEDHSAPAEDRLYLVDVFGFVDDDRAYRALMHALDDPYPQIRRAAATTLGEVRLDDARNLLQRVAIEDDATEVRMAARQALRLINEEG
;
A
#
# COMPACT_ATOMS: atom_id res chain seq x y z
N MET A 1 -23.79 2.80 -31.29
CA MET A 1 -23.86 3.79 -30.20
C MET A 1 -22.83 3.36 -29.19
N GLY A 2 -21.76 4.14 -29.07
CA GLY A 2 -20.51 3.74 -28.44
C GLY A 2 -20.67 3.57 -26.93
N SER A 3 -20.21 2.42 -26.45
CA SER A 3 -20.00 2.14 -25.03
C SER A 3 -18.88 3.04 -24.52
N ASN A 4 -19.23 4.17 -23.90
CA ASN A 4 -18.32 4.94 -23.05
C ASN A 4 -18.15 4.18 -21.72
N ALA A 5 -17.39 3.10 -21.75
CA ALA A 5 -16.75 2.61 -20.55
C ALA A 5 -15.60 3.58 -20.22
N PRO A 6 -15.35 3.93 -18.94
CA PRO A 6 -14.21 4.76 -18.59
C PRO A 6 -12.93 4.07 -19.09
N THR A 7 -12.11 4.82 -19.82
CA THR A 7 -10.81 4.38 -20.34
C THR A 7 -9.92 3.85 -19.21
N PRO A 8 -9.28 2.66 -19.36
CA PRO A 8 -8.39 2.07 -18.36
C PRO A 8 -7.04 2.82 -18.19
N ILE A 9 -6.87 3.95 -18.88
CA ILE A 9 -5.67 4.81 -18.89
C ILE A 9 -5.35 5.37 -17.48
N LEU A 10 -6.31 5.35 -16.54
CA LEU A 10 -6.19 5.94 -15.21
C LEU A 10 -5.81 4.99 -14.07
N LEU A 11 -5.81 3.66 -14.25
CA LEU A 11 -5.58 2.74 -13.12
C LEU A 11 -4.11 2.68 -12.65
N ALA A 12 -3.15 3.03 -13.52
CA ALA A 12 -1.72 2.76 -13.28
C ALA A 12 -0.87 3.97 -12.80
N LEU A 13 -1.36 5.21 -12.89
CA LEU A 13 -0.72 6.31 -12.15
C LEU A 13 -0.94 6.15 -10.62
N ALA A 14 -1.92 5.34 -10.18
CA ALA A 14 -2.29 5.11 -8.78
C ALA A 14 -1.53 3.95 -8.09
N LEU A 15 -0.88 3.03 -8.82
CA LEU A 15 0.17 2.21 -8.19
C LEU A 15 1.40 3.07 -7.83
N ALA A 16 1.53 4.27 -8.38
CA ALA A 16 2.65 5.18 -8.13
C ALA A 16 2.60 5.91 -6.77
N GLY A 17 1.85 5.38 -5.79
CA GLY A 17 1.75 5.93 -4.42
C GLY A 17 1.58 4.89 -3.29
N LEU A 18 1.08 3.68 -3.57
CA LEU A 18 0.79 2.68 -2.53
C LEU A 18 2.02 1.91 -1.99
N LEU A 19 3.22 2.15 -2.54
CA LEU A 19 4.49 1.68 -1.97
C LEU A 19 5.34 2.82 -1.40
N SER A 20 4.81 4.04 -1.27
CA SER A 20 5.44 5.07 -0.43
C SER A 20 5.44 4.72 1.07
N ALA A 21 4.94 3.54 1.45
CA ALA A 21 5.01 2.96 2.78
C ALA A 21 6.32 2.16 3.00
N CYS A 22 7.46 2.72 2.61
CA CYS A 22 8.76 2.35 3.16
C CYS A 22 9.66 3.54 3.44
N ASP A 23 9.14 4.78 3.44
CA ASP A 23 9.86 5.91 4.04
C ASP A 23 9.27 6.13 5.43
N LYS A 24 9.97 5.63 6.45
CA LYS A 24 9.88 6.24 7.78
C LYS A 24 10.44 7.66 7.61
N PRO A 25 9.76 8.71 8.07
CA PRO A 25 10.40 10.01 8.13
C PRO A 25 11.60 9.89 9.08
N ASP A 26 12.80 10.12 8.54
CA ASP A 26 14.01 10.32 9.33
C ASP A 26 13.74 11.47 10.31
N ALA A 27 13.62 11.11 11.59
CA ALA A 27 13.61 12.07 12.67
C ALA A 27 15.02 12.63 12.83
N ALA A 28 15.33 13.74 12.17
CA ALA A 28 16.51 14.56 12.47
C ALA A 28 16.34 16.03 12.06
N ASN A 29 16.35 16.90 13.09
CA ASN A 29 16.64 18.35 13.11
C ASN A 29 15.65 19.32 12.43
N ASP A 30 15.33 20.49 12.98
CA ASP A 30 15.92 21.29 14.07
C ASP A 30 14.89 22.33 14.56
N SER A 31 14.76 22.52 15.89
CA SER A 31 14.58 23.83 16.54
C SER A 31 14.54 23.72 18.09
N PRO A 32 14.97 24.78 18.83
CA PRO A 32 15.80 24.69 20.04
C PRO A 32 15.00 24.67 21.37
N PRO A 33 15.66 24.53 22.54
CA PRO A 33 14.96 24.21 23.79
C PRO A 33 14.35 25.48 24.40
N ILE A 34 13.11 25.38 24.87
CA ILE A 34 12.56 26.32 25.84
C ILE A 34 12.64 25.67 27.21
N THR A 35 13.61 26.13 27.99
CA THR A 35 13.65 26.01 29.45
C THR A 35 12.87 27.15 30.10
N MET A 36 12.68 27.00 31.42
CA MET A 36 12.03 27.86 32.43
C MET A 36 10.61 27.37 32.77
N GLY A 37 10.29 26.88 33.97
CA GLY A 37 10.97 26.87 35.26
C GLY A 37 9.93 27.17 36.35
N GLY A 38 9.89 26.42 37.46
CA GLY A 38 9.15 26.86 38.65
C GLY A 38 8.58 25.80 39.61
N ALA A 39 9.39 25.44 40.59
CA ALA A 39 9.07 25.28 42.03
C ALA A 39 8.10 24.19 42.54
N ALA A 40 8.72 23.15 43.13
CA ALA A 40 8.56 22.62 44.50
C ALA A 40 7.20 22.72 45.24
N ARG A 41 6.80 21.60 45.88
CA ARG A 41 6.63 21.48 47.34
C ARG A 41 6.40 20.04 47.82
N ASP A 42 7.05 19.75 48.94
CA ASP A 42 6.98 18.56 49.79
C ASP A 42 5.56 18.19 50.24
N SER A 43 5.29 16.89 50.45
CA SER A 43 4.91 16.34 51.77
C SER A 43 4.54 14.85 51.69
N ALA A 44 5.26 14.02 52.45
CA ALA A 44 4.78 12.77 53.06
C ALA A 44 4.47 13.07 54.56
N PRO A 45 3.76 12.23 55.35
CA PRO A 45 4.23 10.87 55.71
C PRO A 45 3.18 9.79 56.07
N SER A 46 3.71 8.58 56.38
CA SER A 46 3.30 7.61 57.43
C SER A 46 2.25 6.51 57.06
N ALA A 47 2.62 5.21 56.90
CA ALA A 47 2.88 4.12 57.89
C ALA A 47 1.64 3.19 58.02
N ALA A 48 1.64 1.86 58.25
CA ALA A 48 2.62 0.82 58.58
C ALA A 48 1.96 -0.60 58.42
N GLU A 49 2.75 -1.62 58.78
CA GLU A 49 2.45 -3.05 59.11
C GLU A 49 2.74 -4.05 57.98
N ALA A 50 3.57 -5.11 58.07
CA ALA A 50 4.44 -5.79 59.05
C ALA A 50 4.13 -7.31 58.96
N ALA A 51 5.14 -8.15 58.71
CA ALA A 51 5.42 -9.42 59.40
C ALA A 51 6.49 -10.26 58.67
N GLU A 52 7.36 -10.87 59.48
CA GLU A 52 8.64 -11.51 59.17
C GLU A 52 8.58 -13.04 58.95
N ALA A 53 9.72 -13.56 58.44
CA ALA A 53 10.41 -14.83 58.77
C ALA A 53 10.06 -16.13 57.97
N PRO A 54 10.93 -17.18 57.94
CA PRO A 54 12.40 -17.26 58.10
C PRO A 54 13.15 -18.17 57.07
N THR A 55 14.43 -18.36 57.37
CA THR A 55 15.61 -19.02 56.77
C THR A 55 15.58 -20.49 56.29
N ASP A 56 16.45 -20.74 55.30
CA ASP A 56 17.13 -21.98 54.79
C ASP A 56 17.61 -22.97 55.90
N PRO A 57 17.99 -24.27 55.64
CA PRO A 57 18.88 -24.71 54.53
C PRO A 57 18.61 -26.11 53.92
N SER A 58 19.19 -26.42 52.73
CA SER A 58 19.97 -27.66 52.44
C SER A 58 20.37 -27.77 50.95
N ALA A 59 21.68 -27.83 50.70
CA ALA A 59 22.31 -28.28 49.43
C ALA A 59 22.66 -29.79 49.50
N PRO A 60 23.07 -30.45 48.39
CA PRO A 60 24.50 -30.42 48.02
C PRO A 60 24.86 -30.44 46.50
N SER A 61 25.90 -29.65 46.18
CA SER A 61 27.16 -29.97 45.46
C SER A 61 27.23 -30.56 44.02
N ALA A 62 27.67 -29.68 43.08
CA ALA A 62 28.89 -29.72 42.22
C ALA A 62 29.03 -30.74 41.04
N PRO A 63 29.96 -30.57 40.04
CA PRO A 63 31.05 -29.57 39.91
C PRO A 63 31.34 -28.92 38.51
N ASN A 64 32.04 -27.77 38.57
CA ASN A 64 33.23 -27.25 37.81
C ASN A 64 33.75 -27.98 36.54
N ALA A 65 34.52 -27.42 35.60
CA ALA A 65 35.13 -26.11 35.28
C ALA A 65 35.87 -26.26 33.92
N GLY A 66 36.28 -25.18 33.26
CA GLY A 66 37.36 -25.24 32.25
C GLY A 66 37.42 -24.06 31.27
N ALA A 67 38.29 -23.09 31.55
CA ALA A 67 38.69 -22.02 30.64
C ALA A 67 39.78 -22.49 29.66
N ALA A 68 39.77 -21.95 28.43
CA ALA A 68 40.95 -21.92 27.56
C ALA A 68 40.84 -20.78 26.52
N ASP A 69 41.94 -20.05 26.38
CA ASP A 69 42.22 -18.96 25.44
C ASP A 69 42.07 -19.34 23.96
N GLY A 70 41.82 -18.34 23.11
CA GLY A 70 42.18 -18.44 21.68
C GLY A 70 41.32 -17.63 20.71
N ASN A 71 41.82 -16.46 20.33
CA ASN A 71 41.86 -16.00 18.93
C ASN A 71 40.52 -15.81 18.17
N ALA A 72 39.92 -14.62 18.26
CA ALA A 72 38.90 -14.18 17.29
C ALA A 72 39.59 -13.50 16.08
N PRO A 73 39.41 -13.98 14.83
CA PRO A 73 39.94 -13.30 13.66
C PRO A 73 39.16 -12.02 13.38
N SER A 74 39.90 -10.97 13.01
CA SER A 74 39.40 -9.73 12.44
C SER A 74 38.39 -10.00 11.32
N ALA A 75 37.16 -9.51 11.50
CA ALA A 75 36.16 -9.52 10.45
C ALA A 75 36.62 -8.66 9.27
N ASN A 76 36.63 -9.30 8.10
CA ASN A 76 37.04 -8.75 6.82
C ASN A 76 36.03 -7.67 6.37
N PRO A 77 36.44 -6.42 6.07
CA PRO A 77 35.51 -5.35 5.68
C PRO A 77 34.91 -5.53 4.27
N ASP A 78 35.34 -6.55 3.51
CA ASP A 78 34.87 -6.87 2.16
C ASP A 78 33.88 -8.06 2.09
N ALA A 79 33.23 -8.42 3.21
CA ALA A 79 32.13 -9.38 3.15
C ALA A 79 30.89 -8.72 2.52
N PRO A 80 30.27 -9.31 1.47
CA PRO A 80 29.01 -8.79 0.93
C PRO A 80 27.97 -8.75 2.05
N ALA A 81 27.36 -7.58 2.22
CA ALA A 81 26.35 -7.34 3.24
C ALA A 81 25.25 -8.43 3.19
N PRO A 82 24.68 -8.83 4.35
CA PRO A 82 23.62 -9.83 4.38
C PRO A 82 22.45 -9.40 3.48
N ALA A 83 21.88 -10.37 2.77
CA ALA A 83 20.76 -10.19 1.87
C ALA A 83 19.65 -9.36 2.54
N ARG A 84 19.34 -8.21 1.93
CA ARG A 84 18.24 -7.32 2.35
C ARG A 84 16.94 -8.13 2.33
N PRO A 85 15.99 -7.89 3.26
CA PRO A 85 14.68 -8.54 3.20
C PRO A 85 14.03 -8.24 1.84
N SER A 86 13.63 -9.30 1.15
CA SER A 86 13.02 -9.27 -0.17
C SER A 86 11.77 -8.37 -0.16
N GLY A 87 11.72 -7.37 -1.04
CA GLY A 87 10.51 -6.59 -1.29
C GLY A 87 10.60 -5.08 -1.05
N GLN A 88 11.65 -4.58 -0.39
CA GLN A 88 11.80 -3.13 -0.19
C GLN A 88 12.87 -2.54 -1.12
N LEU A 89 12.39 -1.90 -2.19
CA LEU A 89 13.23 -1.12 -3.10
C LEU A 89 13.78 0.11 -2.38
N PRO A 90 15.01 0.54 -2.69
CA PRO A 90 15.50 1.83 -2.21
C PRO A 90 14.64 2.96 -2.79
N GLY A 91 14.47 4.02 -2.00
CA GLY A 91 13.92 5.28 -2.50
C GLY A 91 14.79 5.83 -3.63
N GLY A 92 14.15 6.35 -4.68
CA GLY A 92 14.85 6.85 -5.85
C GLY A 92 15.63 8.12 -5.57
N THR A 93 16.59 8.39 -6.45
CA THR A 93 17.40 9.60 -6.37
C THR A 93 16.52 10.84 -6.62
N PRO A 94 16.92 12.04 -6.15
CA PRO A 94 16.21 13.28 -6.46
C PRO A 94 15.97 13.45 -7.97
N GLU A 95 16.95 13.06 -8.80
CA GLU A 95 16.85 13.10 -10.26
C GLU A 95 15.79 12.12 -10.80
N GLN A 96 15.71 10.90 -10.25
CA GLN A 96 14.66 9.94 -10.62
C GLN A 96 13.26 10.46 -10.24
N LYS A 97 13.13 11.08 -9.06
CA LYS A 97 11.87 11.67 -8.58
C LYS A 97 11.42 12.82 -9.48
N GLU A 98 12.33 13.73 -9.81
CA GLU A 98 12.06 14.86 -10.70
C GLU A 98 11.70 14.39 -12.11
N ALA A 99 12.51 13.49 -12.69
CA ALA A 99 12.24 12.94 -14.02
C ALA A 99 10.89 12.22 -14.08
N LEU A 100 10.52 11.47 -13.04
CA LEU A 100 9.22 10.79 -12.97
C LEU A 100 8.07 11.79 -12.93
N MET A 101 8.19 12.88 -12.18
CA MET A 101 7.20 13.95 -12.17
C MET A 101 7.03 14.57 -13.56
N GLU A 102 8.12 14.87 -14.26
CA GLU A 102 8.04 15.44 -15.60
C GLU A 102 7.48 14.45 -16.64
N ALA A 103 7.80 13.16 -16.53
CA ALA A 103 7.24 12.11 -17.37
C ALA A 103 5.72 11.99 -17.18
N LYS A 104 5.26 12.00 -15.92
CA LYS A 104 3.82 12.02 -15.58
C LYS A 104 3.14 13.26 -16.12
N LEU A 105 3.77 14.43 -16.04
CA LEU A 105 3.21 15.67 -16.59
C LEU A 105 3.08 15.61 -18.12
N ALA A 106 4.10 15.09 -18.82
CA ALA A 106 4.03 14.89 -20.26
C ALA A 106 2.90 13.92 -20.64
N PHE A 107 2.72 12.85 -19.88
CA PHE A 107 1.65 11.87 -20.08
C PHE A 107 0.26 12.49 -19.91
N VAL A 108 0.02 13.23 -18.82
CA VAL A 108 -1.26 13.92 -18.56
C VAL A 108 -1.56 14.98 -19.62
N GLN A 109 -0.54 15.55 -20.24
CA GLN A 109 -0.67 16.51 -21.35
C GLN A 109 -0.77 15.83 -22.73
N GLU A 110 -0.97 14.50 -22.78
CA GLU A 110 -1.07 13.70 -24.00
C GLU A 110 0.16 13.76 -24.91
N ARG A 111 1.30 14.22 -24.39
CA ARG A 111 2.60 14.22 -25.09
C ARG A 111 3.22 12.83 -25.02
N LEU A 112 2.54 11.82 -25.58
CA LEU A 112 2.86 10.40 -25.40
C LEU A 112 4.28 10.01 -25.81
N VAL A 113 4.79 10.58 -26.91
CA VAL A 113 6.17 10.29 -27.38
C VAL A 113 7.21 10.76 -26.34
N GLU A 114 7.04 11.98 -25.82
CA GLU A 114 7.94 12.52 -24.80
C GLU A 114 7.79 11.77 -23.48
N ALA A 115 6.56 11.43 -23.08
CA ALA A 115 6.29 10.64 -21.89
C ALA A 115 6.97 9.27 -21.99
N GLU A 116 6.85 8.59 -23.13
CA GLU A 116 7.48 7.30 -23.40
C GLU A 116 9.00 7.38 -23.26
N ASP A 117 9.64 8.35 -23.91
CA ASP A 117 11.10 8.55 -23.86
C ASP A 117 11.58 8.80 -22.42
N ARG A 118 10.85 9.65 -21.67
CA ARG A 118 11.18 9.95 -20.27
C ARG A 118 10.99 8.75 -19.35
N PHE A 119 9.87 8.04 -19.45
CA PHE A 119 9.63 6.84 -18.65
C PHE A 119 10.68 5.76 -18.94
N LYS A 120 11.06 5.59 -20.21
CA LYS A 120 12.12 4.67 -20.61
C LYS A 120 13.47 5.01 -19.97
N ALA A 121 13.87 6.27 -20.01
CA ALA A 121 15.12 6.72 -19.38
C ALA A 121 15.16 6.41 -17.88
N ILE A 122 14.03 6.58 -17.18
CA ILE A 122 13.92 6.30 -15.74
C ILE A 122 13.92 4.79 -15.46
N ALA A 123 13.17 4.01 -16.24
CA ALA A 123 13.09 2.55 -16.11
C ALA A 123 14.45 1.85 -16.33
N GLU A 124 15.28 2.41 -17.21
CA GLU A 124 16.62 1.92 -17.51
C GLU A 124 17.71 2.48 -16.57
N SER A 125 17.35 3.43 -15.69
CA SER A 125 18.31 4.07 -14.78
C SER A 125 18.73 3.17 -13.62
N GLU A 126 19.85 3.53 -12.99
CA GLU A 126 20.37 2.92 -11.76
C GLU A 126 20.50 4.01 -10.68
N PRO A 127 20.27 3.68 -9.39
CA PRO A 127 19.89 2.36 -8.88
C PRO A 127 18.44 2.00 -9.23
N VAL A 128 18.15 0.69 -9.31
CA VAL A 128 16.76 0.20 -9.32
C VAL A 128 16.05 0.65 -8.05
N SER A 129 15.06 1.52 -8.22
CA SER A 129 14.28 2.17 -7.17
C SER A 129 12.77 2.06 -7.41
N GLY A 130 11.97 2.47 -6.44
CA GLY A 130 10.51 2.54 -6.58
C GLY A 130 10.08 3.41 -7.78
N GLU A 131 10.81 4.47 -8.07
CA GLU A 131 10.60 5.38 -9.20
C GLU A 131 10.92 4.69 -10.53
N SER A 132 12.01 3.92 -10.60
CA SER A 132 12.36 3.13 -11.79
C SER A 132 11.30 2.06 -12.11
N VAL A 133 10.76 1.40 -11.08
CA VAL A 133 9.66 0.42 -11.24
C VAL A 133 8.37 1.11 -11.65
N SER A 134 8.04 2.24 -11.03
CA SER A 134 6.86 3.04 -11.40
C SER A 134 6.92 3.51 -12.85
N ALA A 135 8.09 3.97 -13.30
CA ALA A 135 8.31 4.37 -14.68
C ALA A 135 8.18 3.20 -15.66
N ALA A 136 8.72 2.03 -15.30
CA ALA A 136 8.59 0.82 -16.12
C ALA A 136 7.13 0.37 -16.24
N ILE A 137 6.36 0.42 -15.15
CA ILE A 137 4.91 0.14 -15.15
C ILE A 137 4.18 1.10 -16.10
N ALA A 138 4.41 2.41 -15.97
CA ALA A 138 3.81 3.41 -16.84
C ALA A 138 4.19 3.25 -18.31
N LEU A 139 5.46 2.94 -18.60
CA LEU A 139 5.93 2.67 -19.96
C LEU A 139 5.27 1.43 -20.57
N GLY A 140 5.16 0.34 -19.81
CA GLY A 140 4.49 -0.87 -20.29
C GLY A 140 2.98 -0.67 -20.51
N GLN A 141 2.34 0.22 -19.74
CA GLN A 141 0.96 0.64 -19.99
C GLN A 141 0.85 1.38 -21.33
N ILE A 142 1.74 2.34 -21.60
CA ILE A 142 1.82 3.03 -22.90
C ILE A 142 2.00 2.01 -24.03
N TYR A 143 2.88 1.02 -23.87
CA TYR A 143 3.05 -0.04 -24.86
C TYR A 143 1.76 -0.84 -25.09
N THR A 144 1.06 -1.21 -24.02
CA THR A 144 -0.19 -1.99 -24.12
C THR A 144 -1.28 -1.21 -24.84
N GLU A 145 -1.51 0.06 -24.46
CA GLU A 145 -2.53 0.93 -25.06
C GLU A 145 -2.26 1.24 -26.54
N THR A 146 -0.99 1.24 -26.93
CA THR A 146 -0.56 1.47 -28.32
C THR A 146 -0.42 0.18 -29.12
N GLY A 147 -0.90 -0.96 -28.60
CA GLY A 147 -0.88 -2.27 -29.26
C GLY A 147 0.51 -2.93 -29.33
N ARG A 148 1.50 -2.40 -28.62
CA ARG A 148 2.88 -2.88 -28.55
C ARG A 148 3.08 -3.88 -27.39
N GLN A 149 2.14 -4.81 -27.22
CA GLN A 149 2.12 -5.79 -26.11
C GLN A 149 3.42 -6.59 -25.96
N GLN A 150 4.09 -6.95 -27.07
CA GLN A 150 5.37 -7.66 -27.01
C GLN A 150 6.49 -6.83 -26.37
N GLN A 151 6.47 -5.50 -26.52
CA GLN A 151 7.44 -4.62 -25.86
C GLN A 151 7.14 -4.50 -24.37
N ALA A 152 5.86 -4.44 -23.98
CA ALA A 152 5.44 -4.49 -22.57
C ALA A 152 5.91 -5.79 -21.90
N LEU A 153 5.69 -6.93 -22.56
CA LEU A 153 6.12 -8.24 -22.05
C LEU A 153 7.64 -8.31 -21.84
N THR A 154 8.43 -7.86 -22.81
CA THR A 154 9.89 -7.80 -22.68
C THR A 154 10.32 -6.87 -21.55
N LEU A 155 9.71 -5.68 -21.45
CA LEU A 155 9.99 -4.71 -20.39
C LEU A 155 9.75 -5.31 -19.00
N TYR A 156 8.58 -5.90 -18.77
CA TYR A 156 8.24 -6.48 -17.47
C TYR A 156 9.04 -7.75 -17.15
N THR A 157 9.38 -8.55 -18.16
CA THR A 157 10.27 -9.72 -17.96
C THR A 157 11.65 -9.28 -17.49
N ASN A 158 12.25 -8.29 -18.15
CA ASN A 158 13.55 -7.74 -17.74
C ASN A 158 13.48 -7.07 -16.36
N LEU A 159 12.38 -6.39 -16.06
CA LEU A 159 12.18 -5.75 -14.75
C LEU A 159 12.12 -6.79 -13.63
N ARG A 160 11.40 -7.90 -13.83
CA ARG A 160 11.30 -9.02 -12.89
C ARG A 160 12.67 -9.65 -12.60
N GLU A 161 13.58 -9.70 -13.57
CA GLU A 161 14.94 -10.21 -13.36
C GLU A 161 15.79 -9.29 -12.48
N ARG A 162 15.57 -7.98 -12.58
CA ARG A 162 16.24 -6.96 -11.74
C ARG A 162 15.60 -6.86 -10.35
N VAL A 163 14.32 -7.21 -10.24
CA VAL A 163 13.52 -7.04 -9.03
C VAL A 163 12.78 -8.32 -8.69
N ALA A 164 13.36 -9.10 -7.79
CA ALA A 164 12.82 -10.40 -7.42
C ALA A 164 11.57 -10.27 -6.52
N GLY A 165 10.46 -10.85 -6.98
CA GLY A 165 9.29 -11.16 -6.13
C GLY A 165 8.40 -9.98 -5.77
N LEU A 166 8.41 -8.88 -6.54
CA LEU A 166 7.43 -7.80 -6.32
C LEU A 166 6.06 -8.14 -6.93
N PRO A 167 4.98 -8.19 -6.10
CA PRO A 167 3.63 -8.49 -6.56
C PRO A 167 3.15 -7.55 -7.68
N GLU A 168 3.53 -6.28 -7.67
CA GLU A 168 3.14 -5.29 -8.67
C GLU A 168 3.70 -5.61 -10.05
N VAL A 169 4.95 -6.08 -10.11
CA VAL A 169 5.61 -6.47 -11.37
C VAL A 169 4.99 -7.77 -11.90
N LEU A 170 4.69 -8.71 -11.02
CA LEU A 170 4.02 -9.97 -11.38
C LEU A 170 2.59 -9.71 -11.88
N LEU A 171 1.86 -8.78 -11.27
CA LEU A 171 0.52 -8.37 -11.69
C LEU A 171 0.53 -7.85 -13.14
N VAL A 172 1.37 -6.87 -13.46
CA VAL A 172 1.40 -6.28 -14.81
C VAL A 172 1.90 -7.27 -15.86
N LEU A 173 2.82 -8.16 -15.48
CA LEU A 173 3.27 -9.25 -16.34
C LEU A 173 2.14 -10.24 -16.64
N ALA A 174 1.39 -10.66 -15.62
CA ALA A 174 0.27 -11.58 -15.76
C ALA A 174 -0.86 -10.99 -16.62
N ARG A 175 -1.22 -9.71 -16.41
CA ARG A 175 -2.17 -8.99 -17.28
C ARG A 175 -1.71 -8.95 -18.73
N THR A 176 -0.45 -8.60 -18.96
CA THR A 176 0.13 -8.57 -20.31
C THR A 176 0.06 -9.95 -20.99
N LEU A 177 0.32 -11.03 -20.24
CA LEU A 177 0.18 -12.39 -20.75
C LEU A 177 -1.28 -12.76 -21.07
N ALA A 178 -2.23 -12.35 -20.22
CA ALA A 178 -3.65 -12.56 -20.45
C ALA A 178 -4.12 -11.83 -21.71
N ASP A 179 -3.75 -10.56 -21.88
CA ASP A 179 -4.06 -9.73 -23.05
C ASP A 179 -3.46 -10.29 -24.36
N MET A 180 -2.34 -11.00 -24.25
CA MET A 180 -1.71 -11.73 -25.36
C MET A 180 -2.34 -13.10 -25.62
N ASN A 181 -3.47 -13.42 -24.98
CA ASN A 181 -4.17 -14.70 -25.06
C ASN A 181 -3.29 -15.90 -24.64
N ARG A 182 -2.50 -15.72 -23.56
CA ARG A 182 -1.68 -16.76 -22.91
C ARG A 182 -2.17 -17.03 -21.48
N PRO A 183 -3.40 -17.56 -21.31
CA PRO A 183 -4.10 -17.58 -20.03
C PRO A 183 -3.43 -18.50 -19.00
N GLU A 184 -2.85 -19.64 -19.40
CA GLU A 184 -2.16 -20.54 -18.46
C GLU A 184 -0.93 -19.90 -17.81
N GLU A 185 -0.15 -19.14 -18.58
CA GLU A 185 1.04 -18.45 -18.08
C GLU A 185 0.66 -17.24 -17.21
N ALA A 186 -0.43 -16.55 -17.58
CA ALA A 186 -1.00 -15.49 -16.77
C ALA A 186 -1.48 -16.03 -15.41
N ILE A 187 -2.25 -17.13 -15.38
CA ILE A 187 -2.71 -17.78 -14.14
C ILE A 187 -1.51 -18.12 -13.24
N ALA A 188 -0.50 -18.81 -13.77
CA ALA A 188 0.68 -19.18 -12.99
C ALA A 188 1.42 -17.96 -12.42
N THR A 189 1.49 -16.87 -13.18
CA THR A 189 2.15 -15.63 -12.75
C THR A 189 1.33 -14.90 -11.68
N TYR A 190 0.00 -14.86 -11.80
CA TYR A 190 -0.88 -14.31 -10.78
C TYR A 190 -0.85 -15.14 -9.49
N GLU A 191 -0.80 -16.47 -9.56
CA GLU A 191 -0.68 -17.35 -8.39
C GLU A 191 0.62 -17.07 -7.63
N GLN A 192 1.74 -16.86 -8.33
CA GLN A 192 3.00 -16.42 -7.71
C GLN A 192 2.87 -15.06 -7.01
N ALA A 193 2.16 -14.11 -7.61
CA ALA A 193 1.92 -12.79 -7.00
C ALA A 193 1.10 -12.92 -5.70
N LEU A 194 0.08 -13.78 -5.72
CA LEU A 194 -0.79 -14.04 -4.58
C LEU A 194 -0.09 -14.81 -3.45
N GLU A 195 0.82 -15.71 -3.78
CA GLU A 195 1.69 -16.38 -2.80
C GLU A 195 2.62 -15.39 -2.07
N GLY A 196 3.16 -14.41 -2.82
CA GLY A 196 4.02 -13.37 -2.25
C GLY A 196 3.27 -12.36 -1.38
N GLN A 197 2.05 -12.00 -1.77
CA GLN A 197 1.20 -11.10 -1.00
C GLN A 197 -0.23 -11.66 -0.90
N PRO A 198 -0.49 -12.50 0.12
CA PRO A 198 -1.80 -13.09 0.30
C PRO A 198 -2.89 -12.03 0.41
N ASP A 199 -2.65 -10.86 1.01
CA ASP A 199 -3.70 -9.85 1.19
C ASP A 199 -4.02 -9.02 -0.06
N TYR A 200 -3.40 -9.31 -1.22
CA TYR A 200 -3.64 -8.54 -2.44
C TYR A 200 -4.98 -8.92 -3.09
N ILE A 201 -6.06 -8.28 -2.63
CA ILE A 201 -7.44 -8.62 -2.97
C ILE A 201 -7.73 -8.56 -4.47
N PHE A 202 -7.16 -7.59 -5.18
CA PHE A 202 -7.37 -7.40 -6.63
C PHE A 202 -6.92 -8.61 -7.47
N LEU A 203 -5.93 -9.37 -7.01
CA LEU A 203 -5.48 -10.57 -7.73
C LEU A 203 -6.56 -11.66 -7.78
N LEU A 204 -7.44 -11.72 -6.78
CA LEU A 204 -8.46 -12.76 -6.70
C LEU A 204 -9.53 -12.59 -7.78
N THR A 205 -9.96 -11.37 -8.05
CA THR A 205 -10.96 -11.07 -9.08
C THR A 205 -10.39 -11.28 -10.48
N GLU A 206 -9.14 -10.87 -10.72
CA GLU A 206 -8.41 -11.07 -11.97
C GLU A 206 -8.25 -12.58 -12.28
N LEU A 207 -7.78 -13.35 -11.30
CA LEU A 207 -7.68 -14.81 -11.43
C LEU A 207 -9.04 -15.46 -11.65
N ALA A 208 -10.06 -15.06 -10.89
CA ALA A 208 -11.41 -15.61 -11.03
C ALA A 208 -11.97 -15.37 -12.44
N GLN A 209 -11.83 -14.16 -12.97
CA GLN A 209 -12.23 -13.84 -14.33
C GLN A 209 -11.52 -14.74 -15.35
N LEU A 210 -10.20 -14.87 -15.24
CA LEU A 210 -9.42 -15.70 -16.16
C LEU A 210 -9.84 -17.17 -16.08
N HIS A 211 -10.15 -17.69 -14.89
CA HIS A 211 -10.72 -19.02 -14.72
C HIS A 211 -12.12 -19.17 -15.35
N LEU A 212 -12.98 -18.15 -15.26
CA LEU A 212 -14.30 -18.15 -15.90
C LEU A 212 -14.19 -18.19 -17.43
N GLU A 213 -13.28 -17.40 -18.01
CA GLU A 213 -13.00 -17.39 -19.45
C GLU A 213 -12.50 -18.75 -19.95
N GLN A 214 -11.75 -19.48 -19.11
CA GLN A 214 -11.32 -20.86 -19.35
C GLN A 214 -12.40 -21.92 -19.02
N GLY A 215 -13.59 -21.52 -18.60
CA GLY A 215 -14.68 -22.43 -18.20
C GLY A 215 -14.45 -23.18 -16.88
N ARG A 216 -13.42 -22.82 -16.10
CA ARG A 216 -13.05 -23.43 -14.82
C ARG A 216 -13.85 -22.80 -13.67
N LYS A 217 -15.18 -22.99 -13.70
CA LYS A 217 -16.13 -22.30 -12.81
C LYS A 217 -15.92 -22.58 -11.33
N GLU A 218 -15.55 -23.81 -10.98
CA GLU A 218 -15.33 -24.23 -9.60
C GLU A 218 -14.18 -23.42 -8.99
N ARG A 219 -13.07 -23.31 -9.73
CA ARG A 219 -11.89 -22.57 -9.29
C ARG A 219 -12.17 -21.06 -9.17
N ALA A 220 -12.91 -20.50 -10.12
CA ALA A 220 -13.36 -19.12 -10.04
C ALA A 220 -14.24 -18.88 -8.81
N SER A 221 -15.17 -19.80 -8.50
CA SER A 221 -16.03 -19.69 -7.32
C SER A 221 -15.25 -19.72 -6.00
N GLU A 222 -14.21 -20.55 -5.90
CA GLU A 222 -13.33 -20.58 -4.72
C GLU A 222 -12.60 -19.24 -4.52
N LEU A 223 -12.09 -18.66 -5.61
CA LEU A 223 -11.38 -17.38 -5.59
C LEU A 223 -12.31 -16.23 -5.20
N LEU A 224 -13.53 -16.20 -5.76
CA LEU A 224 -14.55 -15.21 -5.41
C LEU A 224 -14.99 -15.34 -3.96
N TYR A 225 -15.19 -16.57 -3.46
CA TYR A 225 -15.48 -16.78 -2.04
C TYR A 225 -14.35 -16.27 -1.14
N THR A 226 -13.08 -16.50 -1.52
CA THR A 226 -11.92 -15.98 -0.80
C THR A 226 -11.89 -14.45 -0.83
N TYR A 227 -12.22 -13.85 -1.97
CA TYR A 227 -12.32 -12.40 -2.14
C TYR A 227 -13.38 -11.82 -1.19
N GLU A 228 -14.56 -12.41 -1.17
CA GLU A 228 -15.66 -12.02 -0.30
C GLU A 228 -15.27 -12.04 1.20
N GLN A 229 -14.60 -13.11 1.64
CA GLN A 229 -14.12 -13.23 3.01
C GLN A 229 -13.08 -12.16 3.36
N ARG A 230 -12.19 -11.82 2.43
CA ARG A 230 -11.15 -10.80 2.64
C ARG A 230 -11.73 -9.41 2.69
N VAL A 231 -12.59 -9.04 1.75
CA VAL A 231 -13.28 -7.74 1.77
C VAL A 231 -14.07 -7.58 3.07
N HIS A 232 -14.78 -8.62 3.51
CA HIS A 232 -15.48 -8.59 4.80
C HIS A 232 -14.53 -8.36 5.98
N THR A 233 -13.38 -9.04 6.01
CA THR A 233 -12.38 -8.87 7.07
C THR A 233 -11.78 -7.46 7.08
N LEU A 234 -11.46 -6.91 5.91
CA LEU A 234 -10.96 -5.54 5.79
C LEU A 234 -12.01 -4.50 6.17
N ALA A 235 -13.28 -4.73 5.82
CA ALA A 235 -14.38 -3.84 6.18
C ALA A 235 -14.52 -3.75 7.71
N ASN A 236 -14.50 -4.90 8.39
CA ASN A 236 -14.55 -4.93 9.85
C ASN A 236 -13.34 -4.23 10.50
N ARG A 237 -12.14 -4.29 9.89
CA ARG A 237 -10.94 -3.57 10.39
C ARG A 237 -11.05 -2.05 10.22
N LEU A 238 -11.67 -1.59 9.13
CA LEU A 238 -11.97 -0.17 8.94
C LEU A 238 -13.02 0.33 9.94
N GLU A 239 -13.97 -0.50 10.33
CA GLU A 239 -14.99 -0.13 11.34
C GLU A 239 -14.48 -0.24 12.79
N ASP A 240 -13.40 -1.00 13.03
CA ASP A 240 -12.80 -1.16 14.34
C ASP A 240 -11.97 0.06 14.74
N HIS A 241 -12.56 0.95 15.55
CA HIS A 241 -11.87 2.14 16.08
C HIS A 241 -10.68 1.81 17.00
N SER A 242 -10.51 0.55 17.43
CA SER A 242 -9.32 0.11 18.17
C SER A 242 -8.11 -0.20 17.26
N ALA A 243 -8.35 -0.40 15.96
CA ALA A 243 -7.27 -0.50 14.98
C ALA A 243 -6.45 0.81 14.92
N PRO A 244 -5.18 0.79 14.48
CA PRO A 244 -4.41 2.01 14.27
C PRO A 244 -5.08 2.91 13.21
N ALA A 245 -5.09 4.22 13.44
CA ALA A 245 -5.66 5.17 12.48
C ALA A 245 -4.96 5.12 11.11
N GLU A 246 -3.65 4.82 11.10
CA GLU A 246 -2.86 4.62 9.88
C GLU A 246 -3.36 3.42 9.06
N ASP A 247 -3.69 2.31 9.73
CA ASP A 247 -4.25 1.12 9.07
C ASP A 247 -5.62 1.41 8.47
N ARG A 248 -6.49 2.10 9.23
CA ARG A 248 -7.81 2.49 8.73
C ARG A 248 -7.74 3.47 7.56
N LEU A 249 -6.80 4.42 7.59
CA LEU A 249 -6.59 5.33 6.47
C LEU A 249 -6.17 4.57 5.21
N TYR A 250 -5.25 3.61 5.35
CA TYR A 250 -4.87 2.71 4.25
C TYR A 250 -6.07 1.93 3.71
N LEU A 251 -6.96 1.42 4.57
CA LEU A 251 -8.15 0.68 4.15
C LEU A 251 -9.17 1.56 3.40
N VAL A 252 -9.29 2.85 3.76
CA VAL A 252 -10.08 3.81 2.98
C VAL A 252 -9.54 3.92 1.55
N ASP A 253 -8.23 4.05 1.38
CA ASP A 253 -7.59 4.13 0.06
C ASP A 253 -7.81 2.83 -0.73
N VAL A 254 -7.63 1.67 -0.10
CA VAL A 254 -7.88 0.36 -0.73
C VAL A 254 -9.32 0.29 -1.25
N PHE A 255 -10.30 0.67 -0.44
CA PHE A 255 -11.72 0.63 -0.81
C PHE A 255 -12.13 1.68 -1.85
N GLY A 256 -11.31 2.71 -2.10
CA GLY A 256 -11.50 3.59 -3.25
C GLY A 256 -11.34 2.89 -4.60
N PHE A 257 -10.63 1.76 -4.64
CA PHE A 257 -10.40 0.99 -5.87
C PHE A 257 -11.20 -0.32 -5.93
N VAL A 258 -11.89 -0.69 -4.84
CA VAL A 258 -12.69 -1.92 -4.75
C VAL A 258 -14.16 -1.60 -4.99
N ASP A 259 -14.69 -2.07 -6.12
CA ASP A 259 -16.12 -1.99 -6.44
C ASP A 259 -16.89 -3.12 -5.73
N ASP A 260 -17.26 -2.87 -4.47
CA ASP A 260 -17.97 -3.83 -3.62
C ASP A 260 -18.87 -3.12 -2.59
N ASP A 261 -20.14 -3.53 -2.51
CA ASP A 261 -21.11 -2.98 -1.55
C ASP A 261 -20.62 -3.00 -0.09
N ARG A 262 -19.83 -4.00 0.31
CA ARG A 262 -19.29 -4.09 1.67
C ARG A 262 -18.22 -3.04 1.91
N ALA A 263 -17.37 -2.80 0.91
CA ALA A 263 -16.36 -1.74 0.95
C ALA A 263 -17.04 -0.37 1.04
N TYR A 264 -18.07 -0.13 0.22
CA TYR A 264 -18.85 1.10 0.23
C TYR A 264 -19.58 1.35 1.55
N ARG A 265 -20.17 0.30 2.17
CA ARG A 265 -20.76 0.41 3.51
C ARG A 265 -19.73 0.78 4.58
N ALA A 266 -18.55 0.14 4.55
CA ALA A 266 -17.48 0.46 5.50
C ALA A 266 -16.97 1.90 5.32
N LEU A 267 -16.84 2.38 4.07
CA LEU A 267 -16.52 3.78 3.78
C LEU A 267 -17.58 4.77 4.31
N MET A 268 -18.87 4.43 4.15
CA MET A 268 -19.96 5.22 4.73
C MET A 268 -19.91 5.25 6.26
N HIS A 269 -19.56 4.14 6.92
CA HIS A 269 -19.35 4.09 8.38
C HIS A 269 -18.14 4.92 8.82
N ALA A 270 -17.05 4.94 8.03
CA ALA A 270 -15.86 5.72 8.31
C ALA A 270 -16.09 7.25 8.30
N LEU A 271 -17.25 7.73 7.80
CA LEU A 271 -17.67 9.13 7.97
C LEU A 271 -17.96 9.52 9.42
N ASP A 272 -18.12 8.55 10.34
CA ASP A 272 -18.33 8.79 11.76
C ASP A 272 -17.07 8.42 12.60
N ASP A 273 -15.90 8.23 11.95
CA ASP A 273 -14.64 7.86 12.63
C ASP A 273 -14.17 8.95 13.62
N PRO A 274 -13.62 8.57 14.80
CA PRO A 274 -13.14 9.52 15.80
C PRO A 274 -12.05 10.48 15.27
N TYR A 275 -11.32 10.10 14.24
CA TYR A 275 -10.24 10.88 13.68
C TYR A 275 -10.67 11.67 12.42
N PRO A 276 -10.56 13.02 12.41
CA PRO A 276 -10.95 13.85 11.28
C PRO A 276 -10.25 13.47 9.96
N GLN A 277 -9.01 12.99 10.02
CA GLN A 277 -8.28 12.59 8.81
C GLN A 277 -8.93 11.39 8.10
N ILE A 278 -9.53 10.46 8.84
CA ILE A 278 -10.22 9.28 8.27
C ILE A 278 -11.57 9.72 7.70
N ARG A 279 -12.36 10.52 8.44
CA ARG A 279 -13.63 11.07 7.93
C ARG A 279 -13.44 11.87 6.64
N ARG A 280 -12.40 12.70 6.59
CA ARG A 280 -12.02 13.47 5.39
C ARG A 280 -11.68 12.56 4.22
N ALA A 281 -10.87 11.52 4.47
CA ALA A 281 -10.49 10.55 3.45
C ALA A 281 -11.73 9.81 2.94
N ALA A 282 -12.55 9.25 3.82
CA ALA A 282 -13.80 8.58 3.47
C ALA A 282 -14.73 9.47 2.65
N ALA A 283 -14.94 10.73 3.05
CA ALA A 283 -15.74 11.68 2.29
C ALA A 283 -15.17 11.94 0.88
N THR A 284 -13.84 12.05 0.77
CA THR A 284 -13.16 12.25 -0.52
C THR A 284 -13.37 11.02 -1.42
N THR A 285 -13.05 9.83 -0.90
CA THR A 285 -13.18 8.55 -1.61
C THR A 285 -14.60 8.32 -2.09
N LEU A 286 -15.62 8.53 -1.24
CA LEU A 286 -17.03 8.40 -1.61
C LEU A 286 -17.44 9.34 -2.76
N GLY A 287 -16.84 10.52 -2.83
CA GLY A 287 -17.03 11.45 -3.95
C GLY A 287 -16.33 11.00 -5.23
N GLU A 288 -15.12 10.47 -5.13
CA GLU A 288 -14.32 9.97 -6.26
C GLU A 288 -14.96 8.74 -6.89
N VAL A 289 -15.45 7.79 -6.08
CA VAL A 289 -16.24 6.63 -6.57
C VAL A 289 -17.68 7.01 -6.94
N ARG A 290 -18.07 8.28 -6.71
CA ARG A 290 -19.41 8.83 -7.01
C ARG A 290 -20.55 8.02 -6.41
N LEU A 291 -20.41 7.62 -5.13
CA LEU A 291 -21.42 6.79 -4.47
C LEU A 291 -22.66 7.61 -4.09
N ASP A 292 -23.71 7.52 -4.91
CA ASP A 292 -24.98 8.21 -4.69
C ASP A 292 -25.64 7.89 -3.34
N ASP A 293 -25.51 6.64 -2.87
CA ASP A 293 -26.07 6.19 -1.59
C ASP A 293 -25.49 6.95 -0.39
N ALA A 294 -24.29 7.53 -0.52
CA ALA A 294 -23.66 8.34 0.53
C ALA A 294 -24.19 9.78 0.59
N ARG A 295 -25.00 10.24 -0.36
CA ARG A 295 -25.41 11.65 -0.51
C ARG A 295 -26.01 12.25 0.76
N ASN A 296 -26.92 11.54 1.42
CA ASN A 296 -27.57 12.03 2.65
C ASN A 296 -26.58 12.14 3.82
N LEU A 297 -25.66 11.18 3.95
CA LEU A 297 -24.61 11.22 4.98
C LEU A 297 -23.64 12.35 4.71
N LEU A 298 -23.20 12.53 3.47
CA LEU A 298 -22.30 13.61 3.07
C LEU A 298 -22.95 15.00 3.27
N GLN A 299 -24.26 15.15 3.06
CA GLN A 299 -24.97 16.39 3.38
C GLN A 299 -24.93 16.71 4.87
N ARG A 300 -25.15 15.70 5.73
CA ARG A 300 -25.04 15.85 7.18
C ARG A 300 -23.61 16.26 7.57
N VAL A 301 -22.61 15.51 7.12
CA VAL A 301 -21.19 15.77 7.38
C VAL A 301 -20.77 17.17 6.92
N ALA A 302 -21.24 17.62 5.75
CA ALA A 302 -20.95 18.95 5.20
C ALA A 302 -21.46 20.11 6.09
N ILE A 303 -22.44 19.87 6.96
CA ILE A 303 -23.06 20.87 7.83
C ILE A 303 -22.55 20.73 9.26
N GLU A 304 -22.52 19.50 9.77
CA GLU A 304 -22.46 19.21 11.21
C GLU A 304 -21.07 18.79 11.71
N ASP A 305 -20.17 18.32 10.83
CA ASP A 305 -18.84 17.85 11.25
C ASP A 305 -18.06 18.99 11.93
N ASP A 306 -17.34 18.68 13.00
CA ASP A 306 -16.58 19.67 13.78
C ASP A 306 -15.34 20.17 13.03
N ALA A 307 -14.71 19.30 12.23
CA ALA A 307 -13.52 19.60 11.47
C ALA A 307 -13.86 20.29 10.13
N THR A 308 -13.19 21.42 9.85
CA THR A 308 -13.50 22.24 8.68
C THR A 308 -13.12 21.54 7.37
N GLU A 309 -11.99 20.85 7.37
CA GLU A 309 -11.47 20.05 6.29
C GLU A 309 -12.42 18.90 5.90
N VAL A 310 -13.09 18.28 6.88
CA VAL A 310 -14.07 17.21 6.62
C VAL A 310 -15.33 17.80 5.98
N ARG A 311 -15.86 18.93 6.52
CA ARG A 311 -16.98 19.65 5.90
C ARG A 311 -16.68 20.04 4.45
N MET A 312 -15.45 20.48 4.16
CA MET A 312 -15.04 20.85 2.80
C MET A 312 -14.93 19.64 1.87
N ALA A 313 -14.36 18.54 2.34
CA ALA A 313 -14.29 17.28 1.59
C ALA A 313 -15.69 16.77 1.23
N ALA A 314 -16.62 16.76 2.19
CA ALA A 314 -18.00 16.34 1.93
C ALA A 314 -18.72 17.22 0.90
N ARG A 315 -18.49 18.54 0.91
CA ARG A 315 -19.04 19.44 -0.12
C ARG A 315 -18.43 19.20 -1.50
N GLN A 316 -17.14 18.86 -1.57
CA GLN A 316 -16.49 18.49 -2.82
C GLN A 316 -17.07 17.18 -3.34
N ALA A 317 -17.23 16.17 -2.48
CA ALA A 317 -17.80 14.89 -2.83
C ALA A 317 -19.22 15.02 -3.40
N LEU A 318 -20.08 15.80 -2.74
CA LEU A 318 -21.43 16.10 -3.24
C LEU A 318 -21.42 16.78 -4.62
N ARG A 319 -20.43 17.62 -4.93
CA ARG A 319 -20.30 18.21 -6.27
C ARG A 319 -19.96 17.15 -7.31
N LEU A 320 -18.97 16.30 -7.02
CA LEU A 320 -18.59 15.20 -7.92
C LEU A 320 -19.75 14.25 -8.21
N ILE A 321 -20.55 13.93 -7.18
CA ILE A 321 -21.74 13.09 -7.31
C ILE A 321 -22.84 13.75 -8.18
N ASN A 322 -22.96 15.08 -8.15
CA ASN A 322 -24.01 15.80 -8.88
C ASN A 322 -23.67 16.11 -10.35
N GLU A 323 -22.41 15.98 -10.78
CA GLU A 323 -21.97 16.35 -12.13
C GLU A 323 -22.48 15.40 -13.25
N GLU A 324 -23.17 14.30 -12.90
CA GLU A 324 -23.79 13.36 -13.86
C GLU A 324 -25.33 13.22 -13.72
N GLY A 325 -25.97 14.09 -12.93
CA GLY A 325 -27.43 14.12 -12.75
C GLY A 325 -28.21 14.90 -13.82
#